data_AF-A0A380JRF6-F1
#
_entry.id   AF-A0A380JRF6-F1
#
_cell.length_a   1.000
_cell.length_b   1.000
_cell.length_c   1.000
_cell.angle_alpha   90.00
_cell.angle_beta   90.00
_cell.angle_gamma   90.00
#
_symmetry.space_group_name_H-M   'P 1'
#
loop_
_entity.id
_entity.type
_entity.pdbx_description
1 polymer ?
#
loop_
_entity_poly.entity_id
_entity_poly.type
_entity_poly.pdbx_seq_one_letter_code
_entity_poly.pdbx_strand_id
1 'polypeptide(L)'
;MVFSLNGKITEEQQKRDLETSIAKLLVHDYEGVKTIKFQGWGRSRETGSWETIVVINGKNEMDFSFDGLSGLKEISSTSYHPDTFKLVEKSGIEELEPIMYRVRDIEKVSLKGIRVTHSAK
;
A
#
# COMPACT_ATOMS: atom_id res chain seq x y z
N MET A 1 -23.94 20.91 9.60
CA MET A 1 -24.66 20.65 8.33
C MET A 1 -24.29 19.25 7.86
N VAL A 2 -25.29 18.55 7.32
CA VAL A 2 -25.46 17.10 7.23
C VAL A 2 -24.71 16.52 6.03
N PHE A 3 -24.08 15.35 6.15
CA PHE A 3 -23.98 14.39 5.05
C PHE A 3 -24.08 12.96 5.59
N SER A 4 -25.31 12.45 5.66
CA SER A 4 -25.55 11.01 5.66
C SER A 4 -25.35 10.52 4.22
N LEU A 5 -24.19 9.95 3.92
CA LEU A 5 -23.94 9.27 2.66
C LEU A 5 -24.36 7.81 2.78
N ASN A 6 -25.40 7.51 2.03
CA ASN A 6 -25.98 6.23 1.68
C ASN A 6 -24.94 5.10 1.48
N GLY A 7 -24.42 4.46 2.54
CA GLY A 7 -23.67 3.19 2.53
C GLY A 7 -22.45 3.02 1.61
N LYS A 8 -22.09 4.03 0.81
CA LYS A 8 -21.00 3.99 -0.17
C LYS A 8 -19.77 4.66 0.41
N ILE A 9 -18.71 3.87 0.54
CA ILE A 9 -17.37 4.35 0.87
C ILE A 9 -16.94 5.31 -0.26
N THR A 10 -16.42 6.48 0.10
CA THR A 10 -15.93 7.46 -0.88
C THR A 10 -14.58 7.01 -1.45
N GLU A 11 -14.24 7.42 -2.67
CA GLU A 11 -12.94 7.10 -3.29
C GLU A 11 -11.75 7.50 -2.39
N GLU A 12 -11.86 8.65 -1.72
CA GLU A 12 -10.85 9.13 -0.78
C GLU A 12 -10.71 8.23 0.45
N GLN A 13 -11.83 7.69 0.95
CA GLN A 13 -11.80 6.71 2.03
C GLN A 13 -11.20 5.38 1.54
N GLN A 14 -11.54 4.92 0.33
CA GLN A 14 -10.93 3.73 -0.26
C GLN A 14 -9.42 3.88 -0.41
N LYS A 15 -8.95 5.04 -0.88
CA LYS A 15 -7.51 5.37 -0.96
C LYS A 15 -6.84 5.30 0.42
N ARG A 16 -7.46 5.90 1.44
CA ARG A 16 -6.95 5.89 2.82
C ARG A 16 -6.89 4.49 3.42
N ASP A 17 -7.92 3.69 3.19
CA ASP A 17 -7.97 2.30 3.67
C ASP A 17 -6.88 1.48 2.95
N LEU A 18 -6.73 1.67 1.63
CA LEU A 18 -5.72 0.99 0.84
C LEU A 18 -4.29 1.39 1.23
N GLU A 19 -4.02 2.66 1.51
CA GLU A 19 -2.74 3.11 2.08
C GLU A 19 -2.43 2.40 3.40
N THR A 20 -3.45 2.20 4.25
CA THR A 20 -3.27 1.46 5.51
C THR A 20 -2.95 -0.02 5.24
N SER A 21 -3.64 -0.64 4.30
CA SER A 21 -3.37 -2.02 3.88
C SER A 21 -1.98 -2.19 3.27
N ILE A 22 -1.53 -1.25 2.43
CA ILE A 22 -0.17 -1.24 1.86
C ILE A 22 0.85 -1.10 2.99
N ALA A 23 0.59 -0.23 3.97
CA ALA A 23 1.50 -0.10 5.10
C ALA A 23 1.63 -1.41 5.90
N LYS A 24 0.53 -2.14 6.08
CA LYS A 24 0.55 -3.46 6.70
C LYS A 24 1.30 -4.48 5.85
N LEU A 25 1.10 -4.49 4.53
CA LEU A 25 1.86 -5.33 3.60
C LEU A 25 3.36 -5.08 3.74
N LEU A 26 3.79 -3.83 3.75
CA LEU A 26 5.21 -3.48 3.86
C LEU A 26 5.81 -3.93 5.21
N VAL A 27 5.08 -3.77 6.30
CA VAL A 27 5.51 -4.26 7.64
C VAL A 27 5.44 -5.77 7.74
N HIS A 28 4.52 -6.43 7.02
CA HIS A 28 4.43 -7.87 6.92
C HIS A 28 5.67 -8.42 6.21
N ASP A 29 5.98 -7.88 5.03
CA ASP A 29 6.92 -8.47 4.08
C ASP A 29 8.37 -8.03 4.30
N TYR A 30 8.61 -6.84 4.84
CA TYR A 30 9.97 -6.31 4.98
C TYR A 30 10.40 -6.11 6.44
N GLU A 31 11.69 -6.28 6.67
CA GLU A 31 12.33 -5.99 7.95
C GLU A 31 12.71 -4.52 8.10
N GLY A 32 12.74 -4.04 9.35
CA GLY A 32 13.28 -2.73 9.68
C GLY A 32 12.45 -1.54 9.16
N VAL A 33 11.20 -1.76 8.74
CA VAL A 33 10.26 -0.68 8.40
C VAL A 33 9.99 0.16 9.64
N LYS A 34 10.17 1.48 9.54
CA LYS A 34 9.94 2.45 10.63
C LYS A 34 9.05 3.60 10.18
N THR A 35 9.23 4.07 8.95
CA THR A 35 8.43 5.17 8.39
C THR A 35 7.92 4.80 7.00
N ILE A 36 6.67 5.12 6.72
CA ILE A 36 6.03 4.92 5.42
C ILE A 36 5.36 6.23 5.03
N LYS A 37 5.65 6.74 3.83
CA LYS A 37 5.07 7.98 3.32
C LYS A 37 4.50 7.75 1.93
N PHE A 38 3.20 8.00 1.77
CA PHE A 38 2.51 7.99 0.48
C PHE A 38 2.66 9.36 -0.18
N GLN A 39 3.11 9.38 -1.43
CA GLN A 39 3.29 10.64 -2.17
C GLN A 39 2.03 11.12 -2.88
N GLY A 40 1.04 10.25 -3.09
CA GLY A 40 -0.19 10.60 -3.80
C GLY A 40 -0.78 9.42 -4.56
N TRP A 41 -1.93 9.66 -5.20
CA TRP A 41 -2.59 8.72 -6.09
C TRP A 41 -2.66 9.28 -7.50
N GLY A 42 -2.14 8.54 -8.46
CA GLY A 42 -2.35 8.74 -9.90
C GLY A 42 -3.47 7.85 -10.42
N ARG A 43 -4.18 8.31 -11.45
CA ARG A 43 -5.11 7.48 -12.22
C ARG A 43 -4.76 7.59 -13.69
N SER A 44 -4.43 6.46 -14.30
CA SER A 44 -4.25 6.37 -15.75
C SER A 44 -5.60 6.57 -16.44
N ARG A 45 -5.67 7.52 -17.37
CA ARG A 45 -6.88 7.76 -18.17
C ARG A 45 -7.03 6.72 -19.28
N GLU A 46 -5.94 6.08 -19.69
CA GLU A 46 -5.90 5.12 -20.79
C GLU A 46 -6.34 3.74 -20.32
N THR A 47 -5.83 3.28 -19.19
CA THR A 47 -6.12 1.93 -18.66
C THR A 47 -7.17 1.95 -17.53
N GLY A 48 -7.40 3.11 -16.91
CA GLY A 48 -8.25 3.24 -15.73
C GLY A 48 -7.58 2.81 -14.42
N SER A 49 -6.34 2.30 -14.48
CA SER A 49 -5.55 1.84 -13.33
C SER A 49 -5.16 3.00 -12.40
N TRP A 50 -4.94 2.66 -11.14
CA TRP A 50 -4.48 3.55 -10.09
C TRP A 50 -3.03 3.27 -9.76
N GLU A 51 -2.29 4.32 -9.40
CA GLU A 51 -0.88 4.22 -9.04
C GLU A 51 -0.60 5.00 -7.76
N THR A 52 0.30 4.50 -6.92
CA THR A 52 0.80 5.24 -5.77
C THR A 52 2.27 4.98 -5.53
N ILE A 53 2.99 6.04 -5.17
CA ILE A 53 4.41 6.00 -4.84
C ILE A 53 4.56 6.03 -3.33
N VAL A 54 5.33 5.09 -2.79
CA VAL A 54 5.55 4.93 -1.35
C VAL A 54 7.03 5.05 -1.05
N VAL A 55 7.37 5.93 -0.09
CA VAL A 55 8.73 6.10 0.42
C VAL A 55 8.83 5.49 1.81
N ILE A 56 9.70 4.48 1.92
CA ILE A 56 9.93 3.68 3.13
C ILE A 56 11.27 4.06 3.74
N ASN A 57 11.29 4.32 5.04
CA ASN A 57 12.47 4.79 5.79
C ASN A 57 13.16 6.01 5.15
N GLY A 58 12.40 6.83 4.41
CA GLY A 58 12.89 8.05 3.76
C GLY A 58 13.80 7.85 2.55
N LYS A 59 14.07 6.59 2.14
CA LYS A 59 15.07 6.30 1.10
C LYS A 59 14.68 5.22 0.10
N ASN A 60 13.80 4.29 0.48
CA ASN A 60 13.40 3.20 -0.41
C ASN A 60 12.07 3.58 -1.05
N GLU A 61 12.08 3.79 -2.35
CA GLU A 61 10.88 4.13 -3.11
C GLU A 61 10.32 2.87 -3.77
N MET A 62 9.00 2.72 -3.72
CA MET A 62 8.27 1.61 -4.32
C MET A 62 6.97 2.12 -4.92
N ASP A 63 6.74 1.74 -6.15
CA ASP A 63 5.54 2.04 -6.93
C ASP A 63 4.59 0.86 -6.84
N PHE A 64 3.32 1.16 -6.64
CA PHE A 64 2.24 0.18 -6.65
C PHE A 64 1.22 0.58 -7.72
N SER A 65 0.89 -0.37 -8.59
CA SER A 65 -0.19 -0.24 -9.57
C SER A 65 -1.37 -1.11 -9.16
N PHE A 66 -2.58 -0.59 -9.32
CA PHE A 66 -3.82 -1.25 -8.98
C PHE A 66 -4.84 -1.14 -10.11
N ASP A 67 -5.60 -2.21 -10.34
CA ASP A 67 -6.73 -2.16 -11.27
C ASP A 67 -7.95 -1.47 -10.64
N GLY A 68 -8.00 -1.40 -9.31
CA GLY A 68 -9.07 -0.78 -8.54
C GLY A 68 -8.67 -0.46 -7.09
N LEU A 69 -9.50 0.33 -6.40
CA LEU A 69 -9.24 0.75 -5.01
C LEU A 69 -9.94 -0.14 -3.97
N SER A 70 -10.35 -1.36 -4.34
CA SER A 70 -11.15 -2.23 -3.47
C SER A 70 -10.34 -3.01 -2.44
N GLY A 71 -9.01 -3.01 -2.55
CA GLY A 71 -8.10 -3.63 -1.58
C GLY A 71 -6.80 -4.14 -2.21
N LEU A 72 -5.96 -4.80 -1.42
CA LEU A 72 -4.66 -5.36 -1.87
C LEU A 72 -4.77 -6.42 -2.96
N LYS A 73 -5.94 -7.06 -3.11
CA LYS A 73 -6.20 -8.02 -4.18
C LYS A 73 -6.17 -7.38 -5.58
N GLU A 74 -6.30 -6.06 -5.65
CA GLU A 74 -6.32 -5.31 -6.91
C GLU A 74 -4.91 -4.89 -7.35
N ILE A 75 -3.86 -5.23 -6.58
CA ILE A 75 -2.46 -4.98 -6.98
C ILE A 75 -2.20 -5.74 -8.27
N SER A 76 -1.95 -5.00 -9.35
CA SER A 76 -1.58 -5.56 -10.64
C SER A 76 -0.07 -5.60 -10.82
N SER A 77 0.67 -4.67 -10.20
CA SER A 77 2.13 -4.66 -10.26
C SER A 77 2.74 -3.92 -9.07
N THR A 78 3.96 -4.30 -8.72
CA THR A 78 4.84 -3.54 -7.84
C THR A 78 6.21 -3.40 -8.48
N SER A 79 6.82 -2.23 -8.33
CA SER A 79 8.15 -1.97 -8.86
C SER A 79 8.96 -1.08 -7.93
N TYR A 80 10.27 -1.24 -7.98
CA TYR A 80 11.21 -0.40 -7.24
C TYR A 80 12.54 -0.36 -7.99
N HIS A 81 13.34 0.67 -7.73
CA HIS A 81 14.66 0.80 -8.35
C HIS A 81 15.68 -0.07 -7.61
N PRO A 82 16.31 -1.09 -8.25
CA PRO A 82 17.15 -2.07 -7.56
C PRO A 82 18.41 -1.45 -6.91
N ASP A 83 18.95 -0.37 -7.50
CA ASP A 83 20.13 0.29 -6.95
C ASP A 83 19.85 1.07 -5.65
N THR A 84 18.64 1.61 -5.47
CA THR A 84 18.30 2.48 -4.33
C THR A 84 17.48 1.76 -3.27
N PHE A 85 16.73 0.72 -3.66
CA PHE A 85 15.94 -0.08 -2.75
C PHE A 85 16.83 -1.06 -1.97
N LYS A 86 16.89 -0.89 -0.64
CA LYS A 86 17.76 -1.64 0.28
C LYS A 86 17.00 -2.25 1.46
N LEU A 87 15.68 -2.40 1.35
CA LEU A 87 14.90 -3.13 2.35
C LEU A 87 15.15 -4.63 2.21
N VAL A 88 15.24 -5.30 3.35
CA VAL A 88 15.43 -6.74 3.43
C VAL A 88 14.05 -7.38 3.54
N GLU A 89 13.75 -8.31 2.65
CA GLU A 89 12.56 -9.15 2.76
C GLU A 89 12.70 -10.09 3.94
N LYS A 90 11.61 -10.32 4.67
CA LYS A 90 11.62 -11.29 5.76
C LYS A 90 11.86 -12.70 5.22
N SER A 91 12.53 -13.51 6.04
CA SER A 91 12.72 -14.93 5.74
C SER A 91 11.38 -15.63 5.47
N GLY A 92 11.35 -16.44 4.41
CA GLY A 92 10.16 -17.21 4.01
C GLY A 92 9.18 -16.44 3.11
N ILE A 93 9.46 -15.18 2.75
CA ILE A 93 8.60 -14.39 1.84
C ILE A 93 8.48 -15.04 0.45
N GLU A 94 9.57 -15.63 -0.06
CA GLU A 94 9.60 -16.32 -1.35
C GLU A 94 8.72 -17.59 -1.37
N GLU A 95 8.41 -18.15 -0.20
CA GLU A 95 7.57 -19.33 -0.03
C GLU A 95 6.09 -18.98 0.22
N LEU A 96 5.77 -17.69 0.38
CA LEU A 96 4.41 -17.25 0.64
C LEU A 96 3.56 -17.21 -0.63
N GLU A 97 2.27 -17.46 -0.44
CA GLU A 97 1.29 -17.30 -1.50
C GLU A 97 1.25 -15.85 -2.01
N PRO A 98 0.87 -15.63 -3.29
CA PRO A 98 0.65 -14.30 -3.83
C PRO A 98 -0.22 -13.42 -2.93
N ILE A 99 0.03 -12.10 -2.94
CA ILE A 99 -0.63 -11.11 -2.05
C ILE A 99 -2.15 -11.29 -2.00
N MET A 100 -2.79 -11.59 -3.14
CA MET A 100 -4.24 -11.80 -3.24
C MET A 100 -4.80 -12.90 -2.32
N TYR A 101 -4.00 -13.91 -1.97
CA TYR A 101 -4.43 -15.03 -1.11
C TYR A 101 -4.14 -14.79 0.37
N ARG A 102 -3.14 -13.97 0.68
CA ARG A 102 -2.70 -13.66 2.05
C ARG A 102 -3.20 -12.33 2.62
N VAL A 103 -4.14 -11.65 1.94
CA VAL A 103 -4.72 -10.36 2.40
C VAL A 103 -5.20 -10.43 3.85
N ARG A 104 -5.83 -11.54 4.26
CA ARG A 104 -6.35 -11.70 5.63
C ARG A 104 -5.25 -11.68 6.69
N ASP A 105 -4.07 -12.19 6.37
CA ASP A 105 -2.96 -12.24 7.32
C ASP A 105 -2.21 -10.91 7.36
N ILE A 106 -2.06 -10.27 6.19
CA ILE A 106 -1.56 -8.90 6.08
C ILE A 106 -2.44 -7.94 6.91
N GLU A 107 -3.77 -8.05 6.81
CA GLU A 107 -4.68 -7.16 7.54
C GLU A 107 -4.61 -7.29 9.07
N LYS A 108 -4.09 -8.39 9.60
CA LYS A 108 -3.87 -8.59 11.04
C LYS A 108 -2.57 -7.91 11.53
N VAL A 109 -1.69 -7.50 10.64
CA VAL A 109 -0.40 -6.89 11.01
C VAL A 109 -0.64 -5.58 11.76
N SER A 110 0.05 -5.46 12.90
CA SER A 110 0.03 -4.24 13.70
C SER A 110 1.02 -3.22 13.14
N LEU A 111 0.54 -1.98 12.97
CA LEU A 111 1.38 -0.83 12.63
C LEU A 111 1.91 -0.08 13.88
N LYS A 112 1.88 -0.73 15.05
CA LYS A 112 2.34 -0.10 16.30
C LYS A 112 3.83 0.26 16.21
N GLY A 113 4.15 1.53 16.43
CA GLY A 113 5.51 2.05 16.35
C GLY A 113 5.96 2.41 14.93
N ILE A 114 5.10 2.21 13.92
CA ILE A 114 5.36 2.59 12.54
C ILE A 114 4.73 3.96 12.27
N ARG A 115 5.53 4.90 11.75
CA ARG A 115 5.02 6.21 11.36
C ARG A 115 4.51 6.17 9.93
N VAL A 116 3.19 6.11 9.76
CA VAL A 116 2.53 6.17 8.46
C VAL A 116 2.07 7.59 8.16
N THR A 117 2.47 8.12 7.00
CA THR A 117 2.05 9.42 6.49
C THR A 117 1.23 9.20 5.22
N HIS A 118 -0.09 9.32 5.36
CA HIS A 118 -1.04 9.22 4.25
C HIS A 118 -0.86 10.34 3.23
N SER A 119 -1.28 10.11 1.99
CA SER A 119 -1.23 11.17 0.98
C SER A 119 -2.17 12.32 1.37
N ALA A 120 -1.76 13.55 1.05
CA ALA A 120 -2.63 14.71 1.21
C ALA A 120 -3.72 14.69 0.14
N LYS A 121 -4.90 15.23 0.47
CA LYS A 121 -5.97 15.49 -0.50
C LYS A 121 -5.55 16.57 -1.49
#